data_AF-R9KUJ2-F1
#
_entry.id   AF-R9KUJ2-F1
#
_cell.length_a   1.000
_cell.length_b   1.000
_cell.length_c   1.000
_cell.angle_alpha   90.00
_cell.angle_beta   90.00
_cell.angle_gamma   90.00
#
_symmetry.space_group_name_H-M   'P 1'
#
loop_
_entity.id
_entity.type
_entity.pdbx_description
1 polymer ?
#
loop_
_entity_poly.entity_id
_entity_poly.type
_entity_poly.pdbx_seq_one_letter_code
_entity_poly.pdbx_strand_id
1 'polypeptide(L)'
;MVIAGFFGDARLWAPAQSFVDAFYVLSRYVEPARLQTAIAKTLTVIAPVDLTGAALERAAHLGWDDLEDCLIALAAEKTGADYLITRDAKGFSRSAVPALSPDAWAALMREERSLDYGEAPL
;
A
#
# COMPACT_ATOMS: atom_id res chain seq x y z
N MET A 1 0.27 5.50 9.86
CA MET A 1 -0.58 4.73 8.91
C MET A 1 -1.07 3.40 9.45
N VAL A 2 -0.20 2.42 9.74
CA VAL A 2 -0.63 1.11 10.28
C VAL A 2 -1.42 1.27 11.59
N ILE A 3 -1.01 2.21 12.44
CA ILE A 3 -1.71 2.61 13.66
C ILE A 3 -3.15 3.09 13.36
N ALA A 4 -3.34 3.91 12.33
CA ALA A 4 -4.66 4.36 11.91
C ALA A 4 -5.53 3.22 11.36
N GLY A 5 -4.92 2.28 10.62
CA GLY A 5 -5.59 1.04 10.22
C GLY A 5 -6.04 0.20 11.42
N PHE A 6 -5.19 0.12 12.45
CA PHE A 6 -5.47 -0.63 13.67
C PHE A 6 -6.59 -0.01 14.51
N PHE A 7 -6.64 1.32 14.63
CA PHE A 7 -7.71 2.02 15.34
C PHE A 7 -9.00 2.20 14.53
N GLY A 8 -8.99 1.81 13.25
CA GLY A 8 -10.15 1.91 12.35
C GLY A 8 -10.37 3.30 11.74
N ASP A 9 -9.41 4.21 11.92
CA ASP A 9 -9.44 5.56 11.37
C ASP A 9 -9.19 5.58 9.85
N ALA A 10 -8.57 4.52 9.33
CA ALA A 10 -8.35 4.31 7.90
C ALA A 10 -8.53 2.84 7.54
N ARG A 11 -8.98 2.57 6.31
CA ARG A 11 -8.90 1.23 5.75
C ARG A 11 -7.64 1.14 4.90
N LEU A 12 -6.83 0.12 5.15
CA LEU A 12 -5.56 -0.09 4.46
C LEU A 12 -5.68 -1.24 3.46
N TRP A 13 -5.11 -1.02 2.28
CA TRP A 13 -5.04 -2.00 1.22
C TRP A 13 -3.62 -2.10 0.67
N ALA A 14 -3.25 -3.27 0.17
CA ALA A 14 -2.05 -3.47 -0.63
C ALA A 14 -2.30 -4.58 -1.67
N PRO A 15 -1.72 -4.52 -2.88
CA PRO A 15 -1.80 -5.63 -3.82
C PRO A 15 -1.27 -6.92 -3.19
N ALA A 16 -1.96 -8.04 -3.42
CA ALA A 16 -1.53 -9.34 -2.91
C ALA A 16 -0.07 -9.68 -3.32
N GLN A 17 0.32 -9.28 -4.53
CA GLN A 17 1.66 -9.50 -5.07
C GLN A 17 2.75 -8.78 -4.26
N SER A 18 2.48 -7.59 -3.71
CA SER A 18 3.45 -6.85 -2.91
C SER A 18 3.89 -7.62 -1.65
N PHE A 19 3.05 -8.49 -1.10
CA PHE A 19 3.44 -9.39 0.00
C PHE A 19 4.36 -10.52 -0.46
N VAL A 20 4.17 -11.01 -1.69
CA VAL A 20 5.03 -12.03 -2.31
C VAL A 20 6.40 -11.43 -2.61
N ASP A 21 6.44 -10.21 -3.17
CA ASP A 21 7.67 -9.49 -3.48
C ASP A 21 8.44 -9.15 -2.19
N ALA A 22 7.73 -8.66 -1.16
CA ALA A 22 8.31 -8.45 0.17
C ALA A 22 8.86 -9.75 0.77
N PHE A 23 8.13 -10.86 0.70
CA PHE A 23 8.62 -12.16 1.17
C PHE A 23 9.90 -12.57 0.44
N TYR A 24 9.91 -12.47 -0.89
CA TYR A 24 11.05 -12.84 -1.72
C TYR A 24 12.30 -12.03 -1.36
N VAL A 25 12.18 -10.70 -1.26
CA VAL A 25 13.30 -9.83 -0.90
C VAL A 25 13.78 -10.12 0.53
N LEU A 26 12.88 -10.20 1.50
CA LEU A 26 13.23 -10.35 2.91
C LEU A 26 13.74 -11.77 3.27
N SER A 27 13.35 -12.80 2.51
CA SER A 27 13.78 -14.19 2.74
C SER A 27 15.29 -14.38 2.62
N ARG A 28 15.98 -13.42 1.99
CA ARG A 28 17.45 -13.38 1.89
C ARG A 28 18.13 -13.01 3.22
N TYR A 29 17.38 -12.46 4.17
CA TYR A 29 17.90 -11.89 5.41
C TYR A 29 17.20 -12.42 6.67
N VAL A 30 15.99 -12.96 6.53
CA VAL A 30 15.15 -13.42 7.65
C VAL A 30 14.64 -14.82 7.36
N GLU A 31 14.57 -15.64 8.40
CA GLU A 31 14.05 -17.01 8.33
C GLU A 31 12.59 -17.03 7.81
N PRO A 32 12.26 -17.91 6.85
CA PRO A 32 10.94 -17.92 6.19
C PRO A 32 9.74 -18.04 7.13
N ALA A 33 9.78 -18.87 8.16
CA ALA A 33 8.65 -19.02 9.08
C ALA A 33 8.38 -17.74 9.88
N ARG A 34 9.43 -17.03 10.28
CA ARG A 34 9.30 -15.69 10.88
C ARG A 34 8.67 -14.69 9.92
N LEU A 35 9.02 -14.71 8.63
CA LEU A 35 8.40 -13.85 7.62
C LEU A 35 6.93 -14.19 7.38
N GLN A 36 6.58 -15.47 7.27
CA GLN A 36 5.18 -15.87 7.12
C GLN A 36 4.34 -15.44 8.33
N THR A 37 4.89 -15.56 9.54
CA THR A 37 4.24 -15.06 10.76
C THR A 37 4.04 -13.55 10.71
N ALA A 38 5.03 -12.79 10.23
CA ALA A 38 4.93 -11.35 10.08
C ALA A 38 3.87 -10.95 9.03
N ILE A 39 3.85 -11.60 7.87
CA ILE A 39 2.84 -11.36 6.83
C ILE A 39 1.44 -11.67 7.36
N ALA A 40 1.24 -12.81 8.02
CA ALA A 40 -0.05 -13.17 8.60
C ALA A 40 -0.55 -12.11 9.61
N LYS A 41 0.35 -11.55 10.43
CA LYS A 41 0.01 -10.43 11.33
C LYS A 41 -0.34 -9.16 10.55
N THR A 42 0.42 -8.80 9.53
CA THR A 42 0.15 -7.61 8.69
C THR A 42 -1.22 -7.68 8.03
N LEU A 43 -1.63 -8.87 7.56
CA LEU A 43 -2.93 -9.07 6.91
C LEU A 43 -4.14 -8.86 7.85
N THR A 44 -3.93 -8.79 9.17
CA THR A 44 -4.99 -8.43 10.12
C THR A 44 -5.33 -6.94 10.09
N VAL A 45 -4.46 -6.09 9.53
CA VAL A 45 -4.61 -4.63 9.48
C VAL A 45 -4.66 -4.12 8.03
N ILE A 46 -3.95 -4.78 7.11
CA ILE A 46 -3.89 -4.41 5.70
C ILE A 46 -4.60 -5.47 4.86
N ALA A 47 -5.67 -5.07 4.19
CA ALA A 47 -6.43 -5.97 3.33
C ALA A 47 -5.68 -6.22 2.01
N PRO A 48 -5.41 -7.48 1.63
CA PRO A 48 -4.84 -7.78 0.33
C PRO A 48 -5.86 -7.49 -0.78
N VAL A 49 -5.38 -6.95 -1.91
CA VAL A 49 -6.18 -6.71 -3.10
C VAL A 49 -5.78 -7.71 -4.18
N ASP A 50 -6.73 -8.53 -4.60
CA ASP A 50 -6.51 -9.47 -5.69
C ASP A 50 -6.43 -8.71 -7.02
N LEU A 51 -5.34 -8.88 -7.74
CA LEU A 51 -5.19 -8.46 -9.13
C LEU A 51 -5.45 -9.66 -10.04
N THR A 52 -6.26 -9.46 -11.07
CA THR A 52 -6.64 -10.51 -12.02
C THR A 52 -5.81 -10.41 -13.29
N GLY A 53 -5.88 -11.43 -14.16
CA GLY A 53 -5.28 -11.35 -15.50
C GLY A 53 -5.74 -10.12 -16.28
N ALA A 54 -7.01 -9.72 -16.15
CA ALA A 54 -7.53 -8.50 -16.77
C ALA A 54 -6.86 -7.22 -16.24
N ALA A 55 -6.47 -7.18 -14.96
CA ALA A 55 -5.72 -6.04 -14.42
C ALA A 55 -4.30 -5.97 -15.01
N LEU A 56 -3.65 -7.13 -15.19
CA LEU A 56 -2.35 -7.23 -15.84
C LEU A 56 -2.40 -6.82 -17.31
N GLU A 57 -3.40 -7.32 -18.04
CA GLU A 57 -3.65 -6.92 -19.43
C GLU A 57 -3.86 -5.40 -19.51
N ARG A 58 -4.71 -4.82 -18.66
CA ARG A 58 -4.91 -3.37 -18.62
C ARG A 58 -3.60 -2.63 -18.34
N ALA A 59 -2.84 -3.06 -17.34
CA ALA A 59 -1.56 -2.43 -16.97
C ALA A 59 -0.56 -2.43 -18.15
N ALA A 60 -0.46 -3.53 -18.87
CA ALA A 60 0.41 -3.66 -20.05
C ALA A 60 0.02 -2.69 -21.18
N HIS A 61 -1.27 -2.39 -21.35
CA HIS A 61 -1.75 -1.43 -22.36
C HIS A 61 -1.65 0.03 -21.92
N LEU A 62 -1.58 0.30 -20.61
CA LEU A 62 -1.43 1.66 -20.10
C LEU A 62 -0.02 2.23 -20.36
N GLY A 63 0.98 1.40 -20.63
CA GLY A 63 2.31 1.84 -21.06
C GLY A 63 3.02 2.71 -20.02
N TRP A 64 2.92 2.37 -18.74
CA TRP A 64 3.75 2.95 -17.69
C TRP A 64 5.16 2.34 -17.78
N ASP A 65 6.18 3.13 -17.43
CA ASP A 65 7.57 2.65 -17.42
C ASP A 65 7.76 1.58 -16.32
N ASP A 66 7.06 1.73 -15.20
CA ASP A 66 7.01 0.77 -14.10
C ASP A 66 5.65 0.06 -14.07
N LEU A 67 5.69 -1.26 -14.33
CA LEU A 67 4.50 -2.10 -14.34
C LEU A 67 3.96 -2.35 -12.93
N GLU A 68 4.83 -2.42 -11.92
CA GLU A 68 4.44 -2.63 -10.52
C GLU A 68 3.67 -1.42 -9.99
N ASP A 69 4.18 -0.21 -10.23
CA ASP A 69 3.49 1.03 -9.86
C ASP A 69 2.13 1.14 -10.56
N CYS A 70 2.04 0.75 -11.83
CA CYS A 70 0.79 0.71 -12.57
C CYS A 70 -0.23 -0.26 -11.92
N LEU A 71 0.21 -1.46 -11.54
CA LEU A 71 -0.65 -2.45 -10.86
C LEU A 71 -1.08 -1.99 -9.47
N ILE A 72 -0.20 -1.32 -8.72
CA ILE A 72 -0.52 -0.68 -7.44
C ILE A 72 -1.60 0.39 -7.64
N ALA A 73 -1.46 1.23 -8.67
CA ALA A 73 -2.45 2.26 -9.00
C ALA A 73 -3.81 1.66 -9.36
N LEU A 74 -3.83 0.57 -10.14
CA LEU A 74 -5.05 -0.16 -10.47
C LEU A 74 -5.70 -0.82 -9.25
N ALA A 75 -4.91 -1.29 -8.28
CA ALA A 75 -5.43 -1.82 -7.02
C ALA A 75 -6.10 -0.72 -6.17
N ALA A 76 -5.49 0.46 -6.12
CA ALA A 76 -6.07 1.62 -5.44
C ALA A 76 -7.38 2.07 -6.11
N GLU A 77 -7.41 2.13 -7.44
CA GLU A 77 -8.62 2.44 -8.22
C GLU A 77 -9.73 1.41 -7.94
N LYS A 78 -9.40 0.11 -8.00
CA LYS A 78 -10.35 -0.99 -7.75
C LYS A 78 -10.98 -0.93 -6.36
N THR A 79 -10.23 -0.49 -5.36
CA THR A 79 -10.69 -0.43 -3.97
C THR A 79 -11.44 0.86 -3.64
N GLY A 80 -11.44 1.85 -4.55
CA GLY A 80 -11.98 3.17 -4.28
C GLY A 80 -11.18 3.90 -3.18
N ALA A 81 -9.88 3.63 -3.09
CA ALA A 81 -9.03 4.27 -2.09
C ALA A 81 -8.97 5.79 -2.32
N ASP A 82 -9.06 6.57 -1.24
CA ASP A 82 -8.96 8.04 -1.32
C ASP A 82 -7.54 8.48 -1.71
N TYR A 83 -6.53 7.73 -1.27
CA TYR A 83 -5.11 8.06 -1.49
C TYR A 83 -4.24 6.82 -1.69
N LEU A 84 -3.23 6.95 -2.53
CA LEU A 84 -2.06 6.08 -2.60
C LEU A 84 -0.97 6.65 -1.72
N ILE A 85 -0.44 5.86 -0.77
CA ILE A 85 0.65 6.34 0.08
C ILE A 85 1.99 5.79 -0.39
N THR A 86 2.87 6.70 -0.79
CA THR A 86 4.18 6.38 -1.36
C THR A 86 5.20 7.47 -1.07
N ARG A 87 6.49 7.12 -0.98
CA ARG A 87 7.57 8.11 -0.92
C ARG A 87 7.93 8.66 -2.30
N ASP A 88 7.55 7.97 -3.37
CA ASP A 88 7.77 8.39 -4.74
C ASP A 88 6.46 8.74 -5.43
N ALA A 89 5.90 9.91 -5.10
CA ALA A 89 4.66 10.37 -5.74
C ALA A 89 4.80 10.61 -7.25
N LYS A 90 6.03 10.76 -7.77
CA LYS A 90 6.28 11.02 -9.20
C LYS A 90 6.02 9.78 -10.06
N GLY A 91 6.36 8.59 -9.54
CA GLY A 91 6.04 7.31 -10.17
C GLY A 91 4.53 7.13 -10.43
N PHE A 92 3.69 7.78 -9.63
CA PHE A 92 2.22 7.70 -9.70
C PHE A 92 1.57 8.89 -10.42
N SER A 93 2.31 9.69 -11.18
CA SER A 93 1.78 10.88 -11.88
C SER A 93 0.61 10.60 -12.84
N ARG A 94 0.48 9.35 -13.31
CA ARG A 94 -0.58 8.89 -14.20
C ARG A 94 -1.73 8.17 -13.47
N SER A 95 -1.66 8.06 -12.15
CA SER A 95 -2.67 7.39 -11.31
C SER A 95 -3.98 8.17 -11.30
N ALA A 96 -5.11 7.45 -11.31
CA ALA A 96 -6.42 8.03 -11.05
C ALA A 96 -6.64 8.35 -9.55
N VAL A 97 -5.92 7.65 -8.67
CA VAL A 97 -5.95 7.88 -7.22
C VAL A 97 -4.78 8.80 -6.85
N PRO A 98 -5.00 9.91 -6.11
CA PRO A 98 -3.95 10.84 -5.76
C PRO A 98 -2.90 10.20 -4.84
N ALA A 99 -1.63 10.44 -5.14
CA ALA A 99 -0.52 9.96 -4.35
C ALA A 99 -0.11 10.99 -3.28
N LEU A 100 0.06 10.53 -2.03
CA LEU A 100 0.57 11.32 -0.91
C LEU A 100 1.79 10.64 -0.30
N SER A 101 2.71 11.44 0.24
CA SER A 101 3.73 10.91 1.14
C SER A 101 3.14 10.52 2.49
N PRO A 102 3.77 9.60 3.25
CA PRO A 102 3.36 9.30 4.61
C PRO A 102 3.25 10.55 5.49
N ASP A 103 4.20 11.49 5.35
CA ASP A 103 4.21 12.74 6.12
C ASP A 103 3.07 13.68 5.73
N ALA A 104 2.79 13.80 4.42
CA ALA A 104 1.67 14.59 3.92
C ALA A 104 0.33 14.03 4.39
N TRP A 105 0.17 12.70 4.36
CA TRP A 105 -1.02 12.05 4.89
C TRP A 105 -1.16 12.23 6.41
N ALA A 106 -0.07 12.15 7.18
CA ALA A 106 -0.09 12.41 8.61
C ALA A 106 -0.48 13.87 8.93
N ALA A 107 0.01 14.83 8.15
CA ALA A 107 -0.40 16.23 8.27
C ALA A 107 -1.90 16.40 7.98
N LEU A 108 -2.40 15.81 6.88
CA LEU A 108 -3.82 15.82 6.53
C LEU A 108 -4.71 15.29 7.66
N MET A 109 -4.32 14.17 8.29
CA MET A 109 -5.11 13.59 9.38
C MET A 109 -5.11 14.45 10.64
N ARG A 110 -4.00 15.12 10.96
CA ARG A 110 -3.96 16.08 12.07
C ARG A 110 -4.87 17.28 11.81
N GLU A 111 -4.79 17.84 10.61
CA GLU A 111 -5.53 19.06 10.24
C GLU A 111 -7.03 18.82 10.06
N GLU A 112 -7.42 17.76 9.36
CA GLU A 112 -8.82 17.54 8.96
C GLU A 112 -9.59 16.59 9.87
N ARG A 113 -8.90 15.79 10.69
CA ARG A 113 -9.52 14.78 11.56
C ARG A 113 -9.15 14.91 13.04
N SER A 114 -8.25 15.85 13.38
CA SER A 114 -7.72 16.00 14.76
C SER A 114 -7.12 14.69 15.32
N LEU A 115 -6.58 13.85 14.43
CA LEU A 115 -5.94 12.58 14.78
C LEU A 115 -4.42 12.74 14.69
N ASP A 116 -3.72 12.48 15.80
CA ASP A 116 -2.26 12.49 15.84
C ASP A 116 -1.71 11.09 16.04
N TYR A 117 -0.94 10.63 15.05
CA TYR A 117 -0.31 9.31 15.04
C TYR A 117 1.18 9.42 15.31
N GLY A 118 1.58 10.26 16.28
CA GLY A 118 2.96 10.39 16.73
C GLY A 118 3.64 9.02 16.91
N GLU A 119 4.96 9.00 16.82
CA GLU A 119 5.72 7.75 16.93
C GLU A 119 5.34 7.01 18.22
N ALA A 120 4.69 5.86 18.08
CA ALA A 120 4.50 4.96 19.20
C ALA A 120 5.90 4.57 19.70
N PRO A 121 6.19 4.69 21.01
CA PRO A 121 7.46 4.22 21.53
C PRO A 121 7.50 2.71 21.27
N LEU A 122 8.46 2.29 20.44
CA LEU A 122 8.79 0.88 20.22
C LEU A 122 9.28 0.23 21.52
#